data_AF-A0A2V7W4Y1-F1
#
_entry.id   AF-A0A2V7W4Y1-F1
#
_cell.length_a   1.000
_cell.length_b   1.000
_cell.length_c   1.000
_cell.angle_alpha   90.00
_cell.angle_beta   90.00
_cell.angle_gamma   90.00
#
_symmetry.space_group_name_H-M   'P 1'
#
loop_
_entity.id
_entity.type
_entity.pdbx_description
1 polymer ?
#
loop_
_entity_poly.entity_id
_entity_poly.type
_entity_poly.pdbx_seq_one_letter_code
_entity_poly.pdbx_strand_id
1 'polypeptide(L)'
;MALMKDETWGSGFKLRVRFLEGEKAVQDKVKKVALQWMDHANINMVFVKDGDAEVRVAFRPGGSWSEVGKRSKKIEQAKPSMNFGWLTPVTADDEYQRVVLHEFGHALGCIHEHQHPAGGIHWNKQKVYDYYKRTNGWDPPRVDTNIFQAYSADLIKGTGQADPKSIMMYPIPAALTEDGFTVGWNRELSLTDKKFIKTLYPF
;
A
#
# COMPACT_ATOMS: atom_id res chain seq x y z
N MET A 1 -7.32 -7.66 6.70
CA MET A 1 -7.15 -6.38 6.01
C MET A 1 -7.74 -5.30 6.89
N ALA A 2 -7.09 -4.12 6.98
CA ALA A 2 -7.68 -2.93 7.59
C ALA A 2 -7.50 -1.66 6.73
N LEU A 3 -8.26 -0.61 7.06
CA LEU A 3 -8.24 0.71 6.38
C LEU A 3 -8.61 1.86 7.32
N MET A 4 -8.30 3.09 6.90
CA MET A 4 -8.73 4.33 7.58
C MET A 4 -10.14 4.76 7.15
N LYS A 5 -11.13 4.72 8.06
CA LYS A 5 -12.57 4.87 7.74
C LYS A 5 -12.87 6.14 6.93
N ASP A 6 -12.30 7.27 7.34
CA ASP A 6 -12.60 8.59 6.77
C ASP A 6 -11.84 8.89 5.47
N GLU A 7 -10.94 8.00 5.06
CA GLU A 7 -10.07 8.22 3.90
C GLU A 7 -10.57 7.50 2.64
N THR A 8 -11.70 6.79 2.70
CA THR A 8 -12.26 6.05 1.55
C THR A 8 -12.91 6.97 0.52
N TRP A 9 -12.93 6.58 -0.76
CA TRP A 9 -13.47 7.41 -1.87
C TRP A 9 -14.99 7.36 -2.04
N GLY A 10 -15.65 6.33 -1.50
CA GLY A 10 -17.06 5.98 -1.77
C GLY A 10 -17.24 5.10 -3.03
N SER A 11 -18.26 4.25 -3.05
CA SER A 11 -18.57 3.39 -4.21
C SER A 11 -18.90 4.17 -5.47
N GLY A 12 -18.51 3.62 -6.62
CA GLY A 12 -18.69 4.20 -7.95
C GLY A 12 -17.82 5.42 -8.22
N PHE A 13 -16.98 5.83 -7.27
CA PHE A 13 -16.18 7.04 -7.40
C PHE A 13 -15.21 6.95 -8.58
N LYS A 14 -15.14 8.03 -9.38
CA LYS A 14 -14.20 8.16 -10.49
C LYS A 14 -12.85 8.65 -9.97
N LEU A 15 -11.93 7.72 -9.73
CA LEU A 15 -10.60 8.00 -9.23
C LEU A 15 -9.66 8.34 -10.39
N ARG A 16 -9.33 9.62 -10.58
CA ARG A 16 -8.37 10.01 -11.62
C ARG A 16 -6.95 9.76 -11.15
N VAL A 17 -6.17 9.10 -12.00
CA VAL A 17 -4.76 8.80 -11.79
C VAL A 17 -3.96 9.47 -12.89
N ARG A 18 -2.90 10.20 -12.52
CA ARG A 18 -1.98 10.84 -13.48
C ARG A 18 -0.55 10.41 -13.20
N PHE A 19 0.14 9.96 -14.24
CA PHE A 19 1.59 9.77 -14.18
C PHE A 19 2.27 11.13 -14.39
N LEU A 20 3.13 11.53 -13.46
CA LEU A 20 3.88 12.80 -13.57
C LEU A 20 5.10 12.67 -14.48
N GLU A 21 5.67 11.47 -14.54
CA GLU A 21 6.83 11.12 -15.35
C GLU A 21 6.85 9.61 -15.64
N GLY A 22 7.98 9.09 -16.12
CA GLY A 22 8.23 7.65 -16.28
C GLY A 22 8.07 7.15 -17.70
N GLU A 23 8.72 6.03 -17.99
CA GLU A 23 8.66 5.40 -19.31
C GLU A 23 7.26 4.81 -19.58
N LYS A 24 6.79 4.93 -20.82
CA LYS A 24 5.47 4.42 -21.22
C LYS A 24 5.30 2.93 -20.88
N ALA A 25 6.33 2.12 -21.08
CA ALA A 25 6.29 0.69 -20.78
C ALA A 25 6.04 0.41 -19.28
N VAL A 26 6.65 1.22 -18.40
CA VAL A 26 6.44 1.13 -16.94
C VAL A 26 5.03 1.61 -16.59
N GLN A 27 4.58 2.74 -17.14
CA GLN A 27 3.23 3.27 -16.92
C GLN A 27 2.15 2.27 -17.35
N ASP A 28 2.31 1.62 -18.50
CA ASP A 28 1.37 0.62 -19.01
C ASP A 28 1.29 -0.60 -18.08
N LYS A 29 2.44 -1.09 -17.57
CA LYS A 29 2.48 -2.19 -16.59
C LYS A 29 1.81 -1.80 -15.27
N VAL A 30 2.11 -0.61 -14.74
CA VAL A 30 1.47 -0.09 -13.52
C VAL A 30 -0.03 0.00 -13.70
N LYS A 31 -0.50 0.59 -14.80
CA LYS A 31 -1.92 0.70 -15.13
C LYS A 31 -2.59 -0.67 -15.17
N LYS A 32 -2.00 -1.63 -15.86
CA LYS A 32 -2.53 -3.00 -15.98
C LYS A 32 -2.69 -3.66 -14.60
N VAL A 33 -1.68 -3.53 -13.74
CA VAL A 33 -1.72 -4.16 -12.40
C VAL A 33 -2.70 -3.44 -11.48
N ALA A 34 -2.66 -2.10 -11.44
CA ALA A 34 -3.53 -1.30 -10.57
C ALA A 34 -5.03 -1.57 -10.82
N LEU A 35 -5.42 -1.80 -12.09
CA LEU A 35 -6.80 -2.07 -12.47
C LEU A 35 -7.36 -3.38 -11.91
N GLN A 36 -6.53 -4.34 -11.47
CA GLN A 36 -7.01 -5.60 -10.87
C GLN A 36 -7.83 -5.38 -9.59
N TRP A 37 -7.56 -4.29 -8.85
CA TRP A 37 -8.41 -3.93 -7.72
C TRP A 37 -9.88 -3.71 -8.12
N MET A 38 -10.13 -3.24 -9.34
CA MET A 38 -11.46 -2.87 -9.82
C MET A 38 -12.33 -4.10 -10.14
N ASP A 39 -11.74 -5.30 -10.25
CA ASP A 39 -12.50 -6.56 -10.32
C ASP A 39 -13.20 -6.89 -8.98
N HIS A 40 -12.81 -6.18 -7.92
CA HIS A 40 -13.26 -6.43 -6.55
C HIS A 40 -13.74 -5.17 -5.84
N ALA A 41 -13.48 -3.98 -6.35
CA ALA A 41 -13.92 -2.73 -5.78
C ALA A 41 -14.70 -1.92 -6.80
N ASN A 42 -15.90 -1.47 -6.45
CA ASN A 42 -16.68 -0.53 -7.25
C ASN A 42 -16.05 0.87 -7.16
N ILE A 43 -14.95 1.05 -7.86
CA ILE A 43 -14.26 2.32 -8.12
C ILE A 43 -13.97 2.35 -9.62
N ASN A 44 -14.05 3.52 -10.23
CA ASN A 44 -13.69 3.70 -11.63
C ASN A 44 -12.34 4.40 -11.71
N MET A 45 -11.27 3.63 -11.84
CA MET A 45 -9.91 4.16 -11.97
C MET A 45 -9.64 4.63 -13.40
N VAL A 46 -9.45 5.94 -13.56
CA VAL A 46 -9.30 6.58 -14.88
C VAL A 46 -7.93 7.24 -14.98
N PHE A 47 -7.11 6.73 -15.90
CA PHE A 47 -5.79 7.29 -16.17
C PHE A 47 -5.91 8.49 -17.11
N VAL A 48 -5.56 9.68 -16.63
CA VAL A 48 -5.62 10.95 -17.37
C VAL A 48 -4.23 11.40 -17.77
N LYS A 49 -4.12 12.11 -18.90
CA LYS A 49 -2.84 12.64 -19.41
C LYS A 49 -2.47 13.97 -18.77
N ASP A 50 -3.47 14.82 -18.51
CA ASP A 50 -3.32 16.18 -18.03
C ASP A 50 -4.45 16.55 -17.06
N GLY A 51 -4.39 17.78 -16.54
CA GLY A 51 -5.35 18.31 -15.56
C GLY A 51 -5.19 17.70 -14.16
N ASP A 52 -6.04 18.14 -13.24
CA ASP A 52 -6.01 17.66 -11.86
C ASP A 52 -6.41 16.19 -11.76
N ALA A 53 -5.73 15.48 -10.87
CA ALA A 53 -6.00 14.08 -10.56
C ALA A 53 -6.07 13.88 -9.04
N GLU A 54 -6.74 12.81 -8.61
CA GLU A 54 -6.83 12.42 -7.20
C GLU A 54 -5.61 11.66 -6.70
N VAL A 55 -4.91 10.95 -7.60
CA VAL A 55 -3.65 10.24 -7.36
C VAL A 55 -2.64 10.67 -8.42
N ARG A 56 -1.44 11.08 -8.00
CA ARG A 56 -0.34 11.45 -8.91
C ARG A 56 0.87 10.57 -8.63
N VAL A 57 1.30 9.83 -9.65
CA VAL A 57 2.30 8.77 -9.56
C VAL A 57 3.63 9.25 -10.14
N ALA A 58 4.68 9.15 -9.34
CA ALA A 58 6.07 9.39 -9.71
C ALA A 58 6.87 8.08 -9.84
N PHE A 59 8.03 8.17 -10.49
CA PHE A 59 8.95 7.03 -10.69
C PHE A 59 10.38 7.42 -10.28
N ARG A 60 10.54 7.92 -9.05
CA ARG A 60 11.80 8.50 -8.56
C ARG A 60 12.57 7.49 -7.70
N PRO A 61 13.90 7.37 -7.86
CA PRO A 61 14.72 6.47 -7.06
C PRO A 61 14.54 6.67 -5.55
N GLY A 62 14.65 5.58 -4.79
CA GLY A 62 14.56 5.58 -3.32
C GLY A 62 13.58 4.52 -2.83
N GLY A 63 12.31 4.91 -2.63
CA GLY A 63 11.28 4.04 -2.06
C GLY A 63 9.97 4.07 -2.83
N SER A 64 9.17 3.02 -2.69
CA SER A 64 7.77 3.00 -3.14
C SER A 64 6.85 3.32 -1.97
N TRP A 65 5.84 4.16 -2.21
CA TRP A 65 4.90 4.62 -1.19
C TRP A 65 3.67 5.23 -1.86
N SER A 66 2.58 5.35 -1.10
CA SER A 66 1.38 6.10 -1.47
C SER A 66 0.75 6.76 -0.25
N GLU A 67 0.18 7.94 -0.45
CA GLU A 67 -0.79 8.50 0.47
C GLU A 67 -2.00 7.57 0.61
N VAL A 68 -2.55 7.50 1.82
CA VAL A 68 -3.71 6.65 2.13
C VAL A 68 -5.00 7.35 1.72
N GLY A 69 -5.69 6.82 0.72
CA GLY A 69 -7.01 7.28 0.32
C GLY A 69 -7.10 8.78 0.03
N LYS A 70 -8.12 9.45 0.57
CA LYS A 70 -8.40 10.88 0.41
C LYS A 70 -7.31 11.81 0.94
N ARG A 71 -6.35 11.35 1.77
CA ARG A 71 -5.17 12.15 2.15
C ARG A 71 -4.40 12.64 0.94
N SER A 72 -4.42 11.87 -0.12
CA SER A 72 -3.85 12.21 -1.42
C SER A 72 -4.36 13.55 -1.97
N LYS A 73 -5.58 13.99 -1.61
CA LYS A 73 -6.14 15.30 -1.99
C LYS A 73 -5.52 16.49 -1.27
N LYS A 74 -4.80 16.26 -0.16
CA LYS A 74 -4.10 17.31 0.60
C LYS A 74 -2.75 17.65 -0.01
N ILE A 75 -2.27 16.83 -0.95
CA ILE A 75 -1.02 17.05 -1.67
C ILE A 75 -1.27 17.98 -2.85
N GLU A 76 -0.39 18.96 -3.02
CA GLU A 76 -0.42 19.88 -4.17
C GLU A 76 -0.37 19.11 -5.50
N GLN A 77 -1.14 19.56 -6.50
CA GLN A 77 -1.30 18.84 -7.78
C GLN A 77 0.01 18.61 -8.56
N ALA A 78 1.02 19.46 -8.35
CA ALA A 78 2.35 19.31 -8.96
C ALA A 78 3.26 18.31 -8.25
N LYS A 79 2.90 17.86 -7.03
CA LYS A 79 3.69 16.92 -6.24
C LYS A 79 3.12 15.51 -6.36
N PRO A 80 3.98 14.47 -6.33
CA PRO A 80 3.50 13.11 -6.27
C PRO A 80 2.80 12.84 -4.94
N SER A 81 1.79 11.99 -4.98
CA SER A 81 1.17 11.38 -3.80
C SER A 81 1.38 9.88 -3.75
N MET A 82 2.08 9.34 -4.74
CA MET A 82 2.48 7.96 -4.86
C MET A 82 3.80 7.95 -5.65
N ASN A 83 4.70 7.04 -5.30
CA ASN A 83 5.97 6.85 -5.99
C ASN A 83 6.26 5.36 -6.15
N PHE A 84 6.87 4.98 -7.27
CA PHE A 84 7.52 3.69 -7.45
C PHE A 84 9.02 3.88 -7.60
N GLY A 85 9.79 3.32 -6.66
CA GLY A 85 11.20 3.66 -6.51
C GLY A 85 12.19 2.92 -7.42
N TRP A 86 11.77 1.79 -7.99
CA TRP A 86 12.69 0.84 -8.62
C TRP A 86 12.09 0.08 -9.82
N LEU A 87 10.89 0.48 -10.27
CA LEU A 87 10.25 -0.15 -11.42
C LEU A 87 10.91 0.33 -12.72
N THR A 88 11.32 -0.63 -13.54
CA THR A 88 11.93 -0.44 -14.86
C THR A 88 11.19 -1.30 -15.90
N PRO A 89 11.36 -1.08 -17.21
CA PRO A 89 10.70 -1.90 -18.23
C PRO A 89 10.97 -3.41 -18.08
N VAL A 90 12.17 -3.77 -17.59
CA VAL A 90 12.65 -5.15 -17.42
C VAL A 90 12.41 -5.72 -16.02
N THR A 91 11.84 -4.94 -15.09
CA THR A 91 11.44 -5.47 -13.78
C THR A 91 10.45 -6.62 -13.99
N ALA A 92 10.66 -7.71 -13.25
CA ALA A 92 9.86 -8.91 -13.33
C ALA A 92 8.38 -8.64 -13.02
N ASP A 93 7.48 -9.36 -13.69
CA ASP A 93 6.04 -9.13 -13.58
C ASP A 93 5.52 -9.38 -12.16
N ASP A 94 6.11 -10.33 -11.44
CA ASP A 94 5.75 -10.67 -10.07
C ASP A 94 6.07 -9.54 -9.07
N GLU A 95 7.13 -8.78 -9.34
CA GLU A 95 7.51 -7.58 -8.59
C GLU A 95 6.57 -6.40 -8.91
N TYR A 96 6.17 -6.24 -10.18
CA TYR A 96 5.11 -5.30 -10.54
C TYR A 96 3.81 -5.62 -9.81
N GLN A 97 3.38 -6.89 -9.81
CA GLN A 97 2.19 -7.33 -9.07
C GLN A 97 2.27 -6.94 -7.61
N ARG A 98 3.37 -7.34 -6.95
CA ARG A 98 3.60 -7.06 -5.53
C ARG A 98 3.48 -5.58 -5.20
N VAL A 99 4.34 -4.75 -5.77
CA VAL A 99 4.47 -3.35 -5.33
C VAL A 99 3.30 -2.50 -5.82
N VAL A 100 2.82 -2.71 -7.05
CA VAL A 100 1.73 -1.88 -7.60
C VAL A 100 0.41 -2.18 -6.89
N LEU A 101 0.08 -3.46 -6.66
CA LEU A 101 -1.13 -3.79 -5.90
C LEU A 101 -1.07 -3.23 -4.47
N HIS A 102 0.10 -3.30 -3.82
CA HIS A 102 0.31 -2.75 -2.48
C HIS A 102 0.08 -1.24 -2.43
N GLU A 103 0.78 -0.47 -3.28
CA GLU A 103 0.66 1.00 -3.26
C GLU A 103 -0.73 1.47 -3.69
N PHE A 104 -1.37 0.80 -4.66
CA PHE A 104 -2.75 1.12 -5.00
C PHE A 104 -3.76 0.67 -3.93
N GLY A 105 -3.43 -0.33 -3.11
CA GLY A 105 -4.19 -0.64 -1.91
C GLY A 105 -4.21 0.54 -0.93
N HIS A 106 -3.07 1.18 -0.70
CA HIS A 106 -3.01 2.44 0.07
C HIS A 106 -3.82 3.56 -0.58
N ALA A 107 -3.70 3.75 -1.89
CA ALA A 107 -4.50 4.75 -2.60
C ALA A 107 -6.01 4.50 -2.48
N LEU A 108 -6.45 3.26 -2.27
CA LEU A 108 -7.85 2.88 -2.01
C LEU A 108 -8.23 2.97 -0.52
N GLY A 109 -7.30 3.32 0.36
CA GLY A 109 -7.50 3.54 1.78
C GLY A 109 -7.02 2.40 2.69
N CYS A 110 -6.52 1.29 2.14
CA CYS A 110 -5.98 0.19 2.93
C CYS A 110 -4.73 0.63 3.70
N ILE A 111 -4.57 0.11 4.91
CA ILE A 111 -3.38 0.30 5.74
C ILE A 111 -2.58 -1.00 5.83
N HIS A 112 -1.36 -0.93 6.36
CA HIS A 112 -0.54 -2.12 6.55
C HIS A 112 -1.16 -3.08 7.55
N GLU A 113 -1.12 -4.35 7.17
CA GLU A 113 -1.76 -5.44 7.92
C GLU A 113 -1.03 -5.76 9.24
N HIS A 114 0.27 -5.52 9.33
CA HIS A 114 1.03 -5.70 10.59
C HIS A 114 0.67 -4.65 11.65
N GLN A 115 0.04 -3.54 11.25
CA GLN A 115 -0.45 -2.50 12.16
C GLN A 115 -1.89 -2.78 12.62
N HIS A 116 -2.42 -3.96 12.30
CA HIS A 116 -3.73 -4.40 12.76
C HIS A 116 -3.72 -4.55 14.30
N PRO A 117 -4.71 -4.00 15.03
CA PRO A 117 -4.74 -4.02 16.49
C PRO A 117 -4.91 -5.43 17.07
N ALA A 118 -5.50 -6.34 16.30
CA ALA A 118 -5.59 -7.75 16.64
C ALA A 118 -4.44 -8.54 15.98
N GLY A 119 -3.63 -9.24 16.79
CA GLY A 119 -2.59 -10.16 16.32
C GLY A 119 -1.14 -9.69 16.56
N GLY A 120 -0.88 -9.01 17.69
CA GLY A 120 0.41 -8.39 18.02
C GLY A 120 1.63 -9.25 17.69
N ILE A 121 2.44 -8.78 16.74
CA ILE A 121 3.71 -9.41 16.38
C ILE A 121 4.69 -9.22 17.54
N HIS A 122 5.34 -10.30 17.96
CA HIS A 122 6.35 -10.29 19.01
C HIS A 122 7.69 -9.79 18.45
N TRP A 123 7.79 -8.48 18.26
CA TRP A 123 8.95 -7.82 17.69
C TRP A 123 10.18 -7.86 18.61
N ASN A 124 11.32 -8.26 18.06
CA ASN A 124 12.61 -7.92 18.64
C ASN A 124 12.95 -6.47 18.28
N LYS A 125 12.51 -5.52 19.12
CA LYS A 125 12.55 -4.09 18.79
C LYS A 125 13.94 -3.57 18.41
N GLN A 126 14.99 -4.01 19.12
CA GLN A 126 16.36 -3.58 18.83
C GLN A 126 16.79 -4.02 17.43
N LYS A 127 16.56 -5.30 17.08
CA LYS A 127 16.88 -5.81 15.74
C LYS A 127 16.08 -5.11 14.65
N VAL A 128 14.84 -4.73 14.92
CA VAL A 128 14.00 -3.95 13.98
C VAL A 128 14.58 -2.56 13.77
N TYR A 129 14.96 -1.82 14.82
CA TYR A 129 15.62 -0.52 14.66
C TYR A 129 16.92 -0.63 13.85
N ASP A 130 17.78 -1.60 14.18
CA ASP A 130 19.06 -1.80 13.49
C ASP A 130 18.85 -2.14 12.02
N TYR A 131 17.85 -2.98 11.73
CA TYR A 131 17.48 -3.36 10.36
C TYR A 131 17.05 -2.15 9.54
N TYR A 132 16.04 -1.40 9.99
CA TYR A 132 15.51 -0.26 9.23
C TYR A 132 16.46 0.93 9.18
N LYS A 133 17.33 1.09 10.19
CA LYS A 133 18.43 2.06 10.12
C LYS A 133 19.39 1.72 8.99
N ARG A 134 19.76 0.44 8.85
CA ARG A 134 20.69 -0.04 7.81
C ARG A 134 20.08 -0.04 6.41
N THR A 135 18.83 -0.48 6.27
CA THR A 135 18.20 -0.67 4.95
C THR A 135 17.52 0.57 4.41
N ASN A 136 16.93 1.39 5.28
CA ASN A 136 16.11 2.54 4.88
C ASN A 136 16.63 3.87 5.44
N GLY A 137 17.65 3.85 6.30
CA GLY A 137 18.17 5.05 6.96
C GLY A 137 17.26 5.61 8.05
N TRP A 138 16.20 4.89 8.44
CA TRP A 138 15.19 5.39 9.36
C TRP A 138 15.75 5.56 10.78
N ASP A 139 15.31 6.63 11.44
CA ASP A 139 15.55 6.86 12.86
C ASP A 139 14.46 6.15 13.72
N PRO A 140 14.70 5.97 15.03
CA PRO A 140 13.76 5.26 15.89
C PRO A 140 12.32 5.80 15.85
N PRO A 141 12.05 7.12 15.89
CA PRO A 141 10.67 7.64 15.83
C PRO A 141 9.93 7.24 14.54
N ARG A 142 10.65 7.18 13.42
CA ARG A 142 10.08 6.72 12.15
C ARG A 142 9.80 5.23 12.15
N VAL A 143 10.67 4.42 12.76
CA VAL A 143 10.40 2.97 12.95
C VAL A 143 9.19 2.77 13.87
N ASP A 144 9.09 3.53 14.95
CA ASP A 144 7.95 3.45 15.87
C ASP A 144 6.63 3.70 15.14
N THR A 145 6.57 4.76 14.35
CA THR A 145 5.37 5.18 13.62
C THR A 145 4.98 4.21 12.50
N ASN A 146 5.96 3.67 11.76
CA ASN A 146 5.69 2.86 10.56
C ASN A 146 5.65 1.35 10.83
N ILE A 147 6.31 0.87 11.88
CA ILE A 147 6.44 -0.57 12.15
C ILE A 147 5.68 -0.97 13.42
N PHE A 148 5.90 -0.28 14.53
CA PHE A 148 5.34 -0.70 15.82
C PHE A 148 3.97 -0.12 16.13
N GLN A 149 3.64 1.05 15.60
CA GLN A 149 2.37 1.69 15.86
C GLN A 149 1.25 0.85 15.24
N ALA A 150 0.43 0.25 16.10
CA ALA A 150 -0.86 -0.30 15.69
C ALA A 150 -1.89 0.84 15.58
N TYR A 151 -2.80 0.73 14.62
CA TYR A 151 -3.92 1.68 14.56
C TYR A 151 -4.93 1.39 15.66
N SER A 152 -5.54 2.44 16.23
CA SER A 152 -6.67 2.28 17.13
C SER A 152 -7.84 1.62 16.39
N ALA A 153 -8.50 0.65 17.05
CA ALA A 153 -9.65 -0.06 16.51
C ALA A 153 -10.80 0.89 16.10
N ASP A 154 -10.92 2.05 16.75
CA ASP A 154 -11.94 3.06 16.41
C ASP A 154 -11.67 3.74 15.07
N LEU A 155 -10.39 3.94 14.72
CA LEU A 155 -9.95 4.62 13.51
C LEU A 155 -10.03 3.74 12.26
N ILE A 156 -10.12 2.42 12.45
CA ILE A 156 -10.05 1.46 11.35
C ILE A 156 -11.33 0.64 11.22
N LYS A 157 -11.63 0.26 9.98
CA LYS A 157 -12.47 -0.91 9.70
C LYS A 157 -11.49 -2.02 9.35
N GLY A 158 -11.65 -3.21 9.93
CA GLY A 158 -10.69 -4.30 9.77
C GLY A 158 -11.34 -5.67 9.91
N THR A 159 -10.62 -6.71 9.50
CA THR A 159 -10.98 -8.10 9.79
C THR A 159 -10.72 -8.41 11.27
N GLY A 160 -11.30 -9.48 11.82
CA GLY A 160 -11.08 -9.81 13.24
C GLY A 160 -9.63 -10.23 13.57
N GLN A 161 -8.83 -10.56 12.56
CA GLN A 161 -7.44 -11.03 12.65
C GLN A 161 -6.63 -10.48 11.47
N ALA A 162 -5.32 -10.36 11.64
CA ALA A 162 -4.38 -10.06 10.56
C ALA A 162 -4.33 -11.22 9.55
N ASP A 163 -4.28 -10.90 8.26
CA ASP A 163 -4.08 -11.87 7.17
C ASP A 163 -2.62 -11.88 6.70
N PRO A 164 -1.83 -12.92 7.03
CA PRO A 164 -0.44 -13.03 6.60
C PRO A 164 -0.25 -13.10 5.08
N LYS A 165 -1.31 -13.42 4.32
CA LYS A 165 -1.29 -13.50 2.86
C LYS A 165 -1.74 -12.21 2.18
N SER A 166 -2.16 -11.20 2.95
CA SER A 166 -2.62 -9.92 2.40
C SER A 166 -1.51 -9.26 1.59
N ILE A 167 -1.88 -8.67 0.45
CA ILE A 167 -0.97 -7.84 -0.32
C ILE A 167 -0.48 -6.63 0.49
N MET A 168 -1.23 -6.22 1.52
CA MET A 168 -0.92 -5.11 2.42
C MET A 168 -0.02 -5.52 3.59
N MET A 169 0.40 -6.79 3.67
CA MET A 169 1.31 -7.26 4.70
C MET A 169 2.75 -6.88 4.35
N TYR A 170 3.44 -6.22 5.28
CA TYR A 170 4.88 -6.03 5.17
C TYR A 170 5.60 -7.38 5.33
N PRO A 171 6.72 -7.61 4.63
CA PRO A 171 7.54 -8.77 4.89
C PRO A 171 8.13 -8.65 6.29
N ILE A 172 8.08 -9.74 7.04
CA ILE A 172 8.59 -9.80 8.41
C ILE A 172 9.62 -10.90 8.40
N PRO A 173 10.92 -10.60 8.28
CA PRO A 173 11.95 -11.62 8.43
C PRO A 173 11.91 -12.21 9.84
N ALA A 174 12.01 -13.54 9.96
CA ALA A 174 12.04 -14.25 11.25
C ALA A 174 13.02 -13.63 12.26
N ALA A 175 14.18 -13.15 11.77
CA ALA A 175 15.21 -12.52 12.59
C ALA A 175 14.75 -11.25 13.34
N LEU A 176 13.66 -10.61 12.91
CA LEU A 176 13.09 -9.41 13.53
C LEU A 176 12.06 -9.72 14.62
N THR A 177 11.76 -10.99 14.86
CA THR A 177 10.78 -11.45 15.86
C THR A 177 11.46 -12.28 16.95
N GLU A 178 10.82 -12.39 18.10
CA GLU A 178 11.31 -13.17 19.24
C GLU A 178 10.93 -14.66 19.15
N ASP A 179 9.83 -14.97 18.46
CA ASP A 179 9.23 -16.30 18.34
C ASP A 179 9.47 -16.97 16.98
N GLY A 180 10.21 -16.30 16.08
CA GLY A 180 10.49 -16.78 14.72
C GLY A 180 9.33 -16.59 13.74
N PHE A 181 8.29 -15.85 14.11
CA PHE A 181 7.23 -15.46 13.20
C PHE A 181 7.80 -14.77 11.95
N THR A 182 7.33 -15.17 10.78
CA THR A 182 7.85 -14.66 9.52
C THR A 182 6.74 -14.52 8.49
N VAL A 183 6.84 -13.48 7.68
CA VAL A 183 5.98 -13.27 6.52
C VAL A 183 6.84 -12.93 5.32
N GLY A 184 6.66 -13.69 4.25
CA GLY A 184 7.31 -13.44 2.97
C GLY A 184 6.62 -12.35 2.16
N TRP A 185 7.11 -12.13 0.95
CA TRP A 185 6.46 -11.23 0.00
C TRP A 185 5.23 -11.86 -0.63
N ASN A 186 4.06 -11.27 -0.39
CA ASN A 186 2.82 -11.60 -1.08
C ASN A 186 2.76 -10.87 -2.41
N ARG A 187 2.41 -11.56 -3.49
CA ARG A 187 2.48 -11.03 -4.86
C ARG A 187 1.13 -10.98 -5.57
N GLU A 188 0.06 -11.30 -4.86
CA GLU A 188 -1.30 -11.34 -5.39
C GLU A 188 -2.27 -10.87 -4.30
N LEU A 189 -3.46 -10.43 -4.72
CA LEU A 189 -4.56 -10.14 -3.79
C LEU A 189 -5.03 -11.43 -3.11
N SER A 190 -4.99 -11.46 -1.79
CA SER A 190 -5.49 -12.58 -0.99
C SER A 190 -7.02 -12.68 -1.11
N LEU A 191 -7.59 -13.84 -0.73
CA LEU A 191 -9.06 -13.96 -0.64
C LEU A 191 -9.65 -12.95 0.36
N THR A 192 -8.92 -12.63 1.42
CA THR A 192 -9.33 -11.62 2.40
C THR A 192 -9.30 -10.23 1.78
N ASP A 193 -8.26 -9.89 1.03
CA ASP A 193 -8.15 -8.58 0.34
C ASP A 193 -9.36 -8.37 -0.58
N LYS A 194 -9.63 -9.37 -1.43
CA LYS A 194 -10.73 -9.36 -2.40
C LYS A 194 -12.09 -9.24 -1.74
N LYS A 195 -12.33 -9.95 -0.63
CA LYS A 195 -13.60 -9.89 0.11
C LYS A 195 -13.74 -8.57 0.86
N PHE A 196 -12.69 -8.12 1.53
CA PHE A 196 -12.75 -6.96 2.39
C PHE A 196 -12.89 -5.67 1.58
N ILE A 197 -12.19 -5.52 0.45
CA ILE A 197 -12.33 -4.33 -0.41
C ILE A 197 -13.76 -4.17 -0.97
N LYS A 198 -14.47 -5.27 -1.25
CA LYS A 198 -15.91 -5.27 -1.62
C LYS A 198 -16.80 -4.67 -0.55
N THR A 199 -16.44 -4.81 0.73
CA THR A 199 -17.23 -4.24 1.84
C THR A 199 -17.10 -2.72 1.94
N LEU A 200 -16.17 -2.13 1.20
CA LEU A 200 -15.88 -0.69 1.18
C LEU A 200 -16.42 -0.05 -0.07
N TYR A 201 -16.26 -0.77 -1.18
CA TYR A 201 -16.69 -0.36 -2.50
C TYR A 201 -17.63 -1.43 -3.07
N PRO A 202 -18.85 -1.62 -2.50
CA PRO A 202 -19.83 -2.56 -3.03
C PRO A 202 -20.29 -2.17 -4.43
N PHE A 203 -20.56 -3.20 -5.26
CA PHE A 203 -21.18 -3.10 -6.57
C PHE A 203 -22.70 -2.95 -6.46
#